data_AF-A0A2I0JAN6-F1
#
_entry.id   AF-A0A2I0JAN6-F1
#
_cell.length_a   1.000
_cell.length_b   1.000
_cell.length_c   1.000
_cell.angle_alpha   90.00
_cell.angle_beta   90.00
_cell.angle_gamma   90.00
#
_symmetry.space_group_name_H-M   'P 1'
#
loop_
_entity.id
_entity.type
_entity.pdbx_description
1 polymer ?
#
loop_
_entity_poly.entity_id
_entity_poly.type
_entity_poly.pdbx_seq_one_letter_code
_entity_poly.pdbx_strand_id
1 'polypeptide(L)'
;MLTVGGYHLQTYPVQSQALPGYLQARLPEAPPHNPEPLHTILRDIEADLIPRITHWFIPNFFAYFPAIASTAAFIEKMLCTCFNTVRFTCPTRPSQRCRSSWGSTPANIRLIPTTMETEFALFPALLRETVVADVEARLVPLFVCATVGTTSMTAVDPLKPVADVAGEIPMWLHVEAGSACICPEFRHYLDATWCCCLWVQKSCLLVKALRVKPEYLRNGPSERELVVEYIDWQVGTGRQFKSLQLWSVLRSYGIANLREHIRSDISMARMFEGFVMSDPRFEVITPRRFALVCFRLRQMGWVQSMWTPSTGSCWIG
;
A
#
# COMPACT_ATOMS: atom_id res chain seq x y z
N MET A 1 -15.39 6.50 -21.85
CA MET A 1 -14.15 6.13 -22.58
C MET A 1 -13.36 7.41 -22.76
N LEU A 2 -12.32 7.65 -21.97
CA LEU A 2 -11.54 8.89 -22.04
C LEU A 2 -10.50 8.75 -23.17
N THR A 3 -10.83 9.28 -24.35
CA THR A 3 -9.88 9.50 -25.44
C THR A 3 -9.34 10.91 -25.31
N VAL A 4 -8.08 11.04 -24.88
CA VAL A 4 -7.26 12.21 -25.19
C VAL A 4 -6.42 11.80 -26.39
N GLY A 5 -6.37 12.58 -27.47
CA GLY A 5 -5.37 12.43 -28.55
C GLY A 5 -5.23 11.08 -29.26
N GLY A 6 -6.30 10.28 -29.44
CA GLY A 6 -6.18 8.96 -30.11
C GLY A 6 -5.57 7.85 -29.23
N TYR A 7 -5.30 8.13 -27.95
CA TYR A 7 -4.84 7.14 -26.97
C TYR A 7 -5.97 6.19 -26.57
N HIS A 8 -5.99 5.01 -27.20
CA HIS A 8 -6.80 3.89 -26.75
C HIS A 8 -5.98 3.03 -25.79
N LEU A 9 -6.11 3.22 -24.48
CA LEU A 9 -5.36 2.43 -23.48
C LEU A 9 -5.44 0.91 -23.71
N GLN A 10 -6.60 0.42 -24.18
CA GLN A 10 -6.81 -1.01 -24.44
C GLN A 10 -6.00 -1.59 -25.61
N THR A 11 -5.38 -0.76 -26.46
CA THR A 11 -4.55 -1.26 -27.57
C THR A 11 -3.10 -1.53 -27.14
N TYR A 12 -2.69 -1.08 -25.95
CA TYR A 12 -1.34 -1.31 -25.43
C TYR A 12 -1.25 -2.62 -24.65
N PRO A 13 -0.08 -3.30 -24.66
CA PRO A 13 0.15 -4.44 -23.79
C PRO A 13 0.06 -4.01 -22.32
N VAL A 14 -0.52 -4.85 -21.47
CA VAL A 14 -0.70 -4.56 -20.03
C VAL A 14 0.66 -4.35 -19.34
N GLN A 15 1.61 -5.26 -19.60
CA GLN A 15 2.98 -5.22 -19.09
C GLN A 15 3.92 -4.60 -20.12
N SER A 16 4.87 -3.78 -19.64
CA SER A 16 5.93 -3.26 -20.50
C SER A 16 6.76 -4.39 -21.13
N GLN A 17 7.05 -4.24 -22.43
CA GLN A 17 7.93 -5.12 -23.19
C GLN A 17 9.35 -4.55 -23.34
N ALA A 18 9.68 -3.45 -22.64
CA ALA A 18 10.99 -2.83 -22.75
C ALA A 18 12.07 -3.60 -21.97
N LEU A 19 13.27 -3.67 -22.56
CA LEU A 19 14.44 -4.24 -21.89
C LEU A 19 15.00 -3.27 -20.83
N PRO A 20 15.59 -3.78 -19.73
CA PRO A 20 16.34 -2.95 -18.79
C PRO A 20 17.37 -2.07 -19.52
N GLY A 21 17.42 -0.78 -19.19
CA GLY A 21 18.32 0.19 -19.84
C GLY A 21 17.81 0.81 -21.14
N TYR A 22 16.66 0.38 -21.69
CA TYR A 22 16.10 0.92 -22.94
C TYR A 22 16.02 2.46 -22.94
N LEU A 23 15.44 3.04 -21.88
CA LEU A 23 15.22 4.49 -21.81
C LEU A 23 16.55 5.26 -21.71
N GLN A 24 17.52 4.71 -20.98
CA GLN A 24 18.85 5.30 -20.85
C GLN A 24 19.59 5.36 -22.20
N ALA A 25 19.41 4.36 -23.06
CA ALA A 25 20.04 4.33 -24.39
C ALA A 25 19.41 5.33 -25.38
N ARG A 26 18.20 5.84 -25.10
CA ARG A 26 17.49 6.79 -25.96
C ARG A 26 17.53 8.23 -25.47
N LEU A 27 17.70 8.42 -24.17
CA LEU A 27 17.89 9.75 -23.60
C LEU A 27 19.32 10.25 -23.89
N PRO A 28 19.51 11.57 -24.09
CA PRO A 28 20.85 12.16 -24.17
C PRO A 28 21.67 11.86 -22.91
N GLU A 29 22.99 11.71 -23.06
CA GLU A 29 23.90 11.43 -21.94
C GLU A 29 23.95 12.57 -20.90
N ALA A 30 23.58 13.79 -21.29
CA ALA A 30 23.56 14.97 -20.44
C ALA A 30 22.28 15.79 -20.66
N PRO A 31 21.79 16.52 -19.63
CA PRO A 31 20.64 17.40 -19.79
C PRO A 31 20.93 18.54 -20.80
N PRO A 32 19.93 19.02 -21.54
CA PRO A 32 20.12 20.06 -22.55
C PRO A 32 20.52 21.39 -21.90
N HIS A 33 21.43 22.14 -22.55
CA HIS A 33 21.84 23.46 -22.09
C HIS A 33 20.74 24.53 -22.29
N ASN A 34 19.93 24.37 -23.35
CA ASN A 34 18.89 25.31 -23.74
C ASN A 34 17.50 24.68 -23.51
N PRO A 35 16.46 25.49 -23.24
CA PRO A 35 15.11 24.97 -23.08
C PRO A 35 14.60 24.35 -24.39
N GLU A 36 13.91 23.23 -24.27
CA GLU A 36 13.21 22.58 -25.38
C GLU A 36 11.73 22.96 -25.38
N PRO A 37 11.11 23.08 -26.56
CA PRO A 37 9.69 23.42 -26.62
C PRO A 37 8.84 22.23 -26.14
N LEU A 38 7.73 22.53 -25.44
CA LEU A 38 6.90 21.52 -24.79
C LEU A 38 6.41 20.40 -25.72
N HIS A 39 6.13 20.72 -26.98
CA HIS A 39 5.67 19.73 -27.96
C HIS A 39 6.74 18.65 -28.26
N THR A 40 8.03 18.99 -28.13
CA THR A 40 9.13 18.01 -28.29
C THR A 40 9.11 17.04 -27.12
N ILE A 41 9.02 17.56 -25.90
CA ILE A 41 8.94 16.75 -24.66
C ILE A 41 7.70 15.83 -24.70
N LEU A 42 6.55 16.35 -25.12
CA LEU A 42 5.32 15.55 -25.25
C LEU A 42 5.50 14.44 -26.28
N ARG A 43 6.04 14.74 -27.46
CA ARG A 43 6.32 13.73 -28.49
C ARG A 43 7.22 12.61 -27.97
N ASP A 44 8.24 12.94 -27.17
CA ASP A 44 9.15 11.93 -26.61
C ASP A 44 8.44 11.06 -25.56
N ILE A 45 7.57 11.64 -24.72
CA ILE A 45 6.71 10.88 -23.80
C ILE A 45 5.82 9.91 -24.59
N GLU A 46 5.20 10.39 -25.66
CA GLU A 46 4.29 9.61 -26.50
C GLU A 46 5.00 8.48 -27.25
N ALA A 47 6.19 8.74 -27.77
CA ALA A 47 6.95 7.78 -28.56
C ALA A 47 7.71 6.75 -27.70
N ASP A 48 8.25 7.18 -26.56
CA ASP A 48 9.20 6.38 -25.78
C ASP A 48 8.73 5.91 -24.43
N LEU A 49 7.91 6.71 -23.75
CA LEU A 49 7.45 6.36 -22.41
C LEU A 49 6.14 5.57 -22.46
N ILE A 50 5.10 6.14 -23.09
CA ILE A 50 3.75 5.58 -23.10
C ILE A 50 3.71 4.11 -23.56
N PRO A 51 4.36 3.70 -24.66
CA PRO A 51 4.28 2.31 -25.13
C PRO A 51 5.05 1.31 -24.25
N ARG A 52 5.81 1.79 -23.27
CA ARG A 52 6.84 1.04 -22.54
C ARG A 52 6.70 1.13 -21.03
N ILE A 53 5.59 1.67 -20.55
CA ILE A 53 5.20 1.54 -19.15
C ILE A 53 4.28 0.34 -18.97
N THR A 54 4.26 -0.22 -17.77
CA THR A 54 3.18 -1.12 -17.38
C THR A 54 1.93 -0.27 -17.12
N HIS A 55 0.84 -0.58 -17.80
CA HIS A 55 -0.37 0.24 -17.76
C HIS A 55 -1.35 -0.22 -16.68
N TRP A 56 -1.19 0.33 -15.48
CA TRP A 56 -2.03 0.04 -14.31
C TRP A 56 -3.52 0.42 -14.47
N PHE A 57 -3.85 1.28 -15.45
CA PHE A 57 -5.23 1.74 -15.70
C PHE A 57 -5.95 0.97 -16.82
N ILE A 58 -5.31 -0.04 -17.43
CA ILE A 58 -5.99 -0.90 -18.40
C ILE A 58 -6.94 -1.84 -17.64
N PRO A 59 -8.18 -2.07 -18.12
CA PRO A 59 -9.15 -2.95 -17.44
C PRO A 59 -8.68 -4.39 -17.24
N ASN A 60 -7.73 -4.86 -18.05
CA ASN A 60 -7.16 -6.21 -17.98
C ASN A 60 -5.94 -6.31 -17.05
N PHE A 61 -5.64 -5.27 -16.25
CA PHE A 61 -4.57 -5.30 -15.26
C PHE A 61 -5.09 -5.92 -13.96
N PHE A 62 -4.65 -7.15 -13.66
CA PHE A 62 -5.04 -7.90 -12.47
C PHE A 62 -3.85 -8.24 -11.55
N ALA A 63 -2.70 -7.60 -11.74
CA ALA A 63 -1.51 -7.80 -10.91
C ALA A 63 -1.54 -6.93 -9.65
N TYR A 64 -1.03 -7.43 -8.53
CA TYR A 64 -0.97 -6.74 -7.23
C TYR A 64 -2.36 -6.20 -6.79
N PHE A 65 -2.39 -5.08 -6.07
CA PHE A 65 -3.63 -4.35 -5.80
C PHE A 65 -3.83 -3.20 -6.79
N PRO A 66 -5.07 -2.96 -7.24
CA PRO A 66 -5.34 -1.90 -8.20
C PRO A 66 -5.06 -0.51 -7.61
N ALA A 67 -4.34 0.31 -8.37
CA ALA A 67 -4.16 1.72 -8.07
C ALA A 67 -5.41 2.50 -8.52
N ILE A 68 -6.50 2.38 -7.75
CA ILE A 68 -7.79 3.01 -8.06
C ILE A 68 -7.62 4.53 -8.11
N ALA A 69 -8.03 5.14 -9.23
CA ALA A 69 -8.06 6.59 -9.39
C ALA A 69 -9.46 7.05 -9.81
N SER A 70 -9.74 8.31 -9.52
CA SER A 70 -11.02 8.94 -9.82
C SER A 70 -10.81 10.34 -10.38
N THR A 71 -11.77 10.81 -11.17
CA THR A 71 -11.69 12.15 -11.78
C THR A 71 -11.64 13.25 -10.73
N ALA A 72 -12.40 13.12 -9.64
CA ALA A 72 -12.33 14.06 -8.52
C ALA A 72 -10.93 14.09 -7.90
N ALA A 73 -10.33 12.92 -7.64
CA ALA A 73 -8.96 12.84 -7.10
C ALA A 73 -7.91 13.42 -8.07
N PHE A 74 -8.11 13.26 -9.37
CA PHE A 74 -7.20 13.79 -10.40
C PHE A 74 -7.26 15.31 -10.50
N ILE A 75 -8.47 15.89 -10.58
CA ILE A 75 -8.67 17.35 -10.61
C ILE A 75 -8.07 17.99 -9.35
N GLU A 76 -8.30 17.40 -8.18
CA GLU A 76 -7.70 17.93 -6.96
C GLU A 76 -6.19 17.78 -6.92
N LYS A 77 -5.64 16.69 -7.45
CA LYS A 77 -4.19 16.55 -7.54
C LYS A 77 -3.61 17.67 -8.41
N MET A 78 -4.28 18.00 -9.52
CA MET A 78 -3.93 19.14 -10.37
C MET A 78 -4.01 20.47 -9.58
N LEU A 79 -5.11 20.71 -8.85
CA LEU A 79 -5.27 21.91 -8.02
C LEU A 79 -4.21 22.01 -6.90
N CYS A 80 -3.92 20.91 -6.21
CA CYS A 80 -2.89 20.85 -5.17
C CYS A 80 -1.51 21.19 -5.74
N THR A 81 -1.20 20.69 -6.94
CA THR A 81 0.04 21.03 -7.65
C THR A 81 0.06 22.49 -8.10
N CYS A 82 -1.06 23.03 -8.60
CA CYS A 82 -1.17 24.45 -8.97
C CYS A 82 -0.98 25.39 -7.76
N PHE A 83 -1.56 25.04 -6.61
CA PHE A 83 -1.37 25.81 -5.38
C PHE A 83 0.05 25.68 -4.83
N ASN A 84 0.77 24.60 -5.16
CA ASN A 84 2.14 24.29 -4.74
C ASN A 84 2.43 24.65 -3.27
N THR A 85 1.44 24.46 -2.40
CA THR A 85 1.58 24.81 -0.99
C THR A 85 2.40 23.71 -0.32
N VAL A 86 3.66 24.00 -0.04
CA VAL A 86 4.45 23.14 0.83
C VAL A 86 4.20 23.59 2.26
N ARG A 87 3.44 22.79 3.00
CA ARG A 87 3.15 23.09 4.41
C ARG A 87 4.35 22.67 5.25
N PHE A 88 5.25 23.62 5.48
CA PHE A 88 6.39 23.52 6.39
C PHE A 88 6.15 24.21 7.75
N THR A 89 5.08 25.00 7.89
CA THR A 89 5.02 26.32 8.56
C THR A 89 5.88 27.39 7.81
N CYS A 90 5.53 28.67 7.88
CA CYS A 90 5.96 29.75 6.94
C CYS A 90 7.29 30.45 7.36
N PRO A 91 8.21 30.91 6.46
CA PRO A 91 8.79 30.28 5.27
C PRO A 91 10.37 30.21 5.24
N THR A 92 10.88 29.34 4.35
CA THR A 92 12.22 29.28 3.66
C THR A 92 13.41 28.40 4.15
N ARG A 93 13.60 27.29 3.40
CA ARG A 93 14.79 26.65 2.77
C ARG A 93 15.94 25.99 3.58
N PRO A 94 16.59 24.95 3.01
CA PRO A 94 16.88 23.72 3.75
C PRO A 94 18.37 23.41 3.90
N SER A 95 18.75 22.80 5.02
CA SER A 95 19.66 21.66 5.03
C SER A 95 19.61 21.03 6.42
N GLN A 96 19.45 19.72 6.52
CA GLN A 96 20.51 18.85 7.05
C GLN A 96 20.05 17.41 7.23
N ARG A 97 21.06 16.58 7.09
CA ARG A 97 21.11 15.14 6.96
C ARG A 97 21.05 14.52 8.35
N CYS A 98 19.92 13.92 8.73
CA CYS A 98 19.86 13.11 9.95
C CYS A 98 20.35 11.69 9.65
N ARG A 99 21.62 11.42 9.97
CA ARG A 99 22.06 10.06 10.30
C ARG A 99 21.56 9.77 11.71
N SER A 100 20.52 8.97 11.85
CA SER A 100 20.20 8.30 13.10
C SER A 100 20.63 6.83 12.99
N SER A 101 21.57 6.49 13.85
CA SER A 101 22.02 5.15 14.18
C SER A 101 20.87 4.34 14.78
N TRP A 102 20.03 3.74 13.94
CA TRP A 102 19.14 2.65 14.35
C TRP A 102 19.79 1.34 13.97
N GLY A 103 20.53 0.78 14.92
CA GLY A 103 20.98 -0.61 14.87
C GLY A 103 19.82 -1.56 15.19
N SER A 104 18.80 -1.63 14.33
CA SER A 104 17.97 -2.83 14.30
C SER A 104 18.83 -3.93 13.68
N THR A 105 19.49 -4.72 14.52
CA THR A 105 20.07 -5.97 14.06
C THR A 105 18.94 -6.85 13.51
N PRO A 106 19.04 -7.39 12.28
CA PRO A 106 18.01 -8.25 11.69
C PRO A 106 17.56 -9.42 12.59
N ALA A 107 18.38 -9.79 13.59
CA ALA A 107 18.12 -10.84 14.56
C ALA A 107 16.89 -10.65 15.46
N ASN A 108 16.42 -9.42 15.67
CA ASN A 108 15.31 -9.12 16.59
C ASN A 108 13.96 -8.89 15.88
N ILE A 109 13.89 -9.16 14.57
CA ILE A 109 12.64 -9.14 13.82
C ILE A 109 12.10 -10.56 13.78
N ARG A 110 10.94 -10.77 14.41
CA ARG A 110 10.26 -12.07 14.45
C ARG A 110 9.22 -12.16 13.33
N LEU A 111 9.38 -13.13 12.44
CA LEU A 111 8.34 -13.53 11.49
C LEU A 111 7.62 -14.73 12.07
N ILE A 112 6.39 -14.54 12.50
CA ILE A 112 5.58 -15.60 13.07
C ILE A 112 5.05 -16.46 11.92
N PRO A 113 5.37 -17.77 11.86
CA PRO A 113 4.92 -18.60 10.76
C PRO A 113 3.41 -18.80 10.83
N THR A 114 2.78 -18.81 9.67
CA THR A 114 1.34 -19.04 9.52
C THR A 114 1.11 -20.26 8.64
N THR A 115 0.01 -20.98 8.87
CA THR A 115 -0.29 -22.24 8.18
C THR A 115 -1.57 -22.11 7.39
N MET A 116 -1.80 -23.09 6.50
CA MET A 116 -3.02 -23.17 5.73
C MET A 116 -4.26 -23.42 6.62
N GLU A 117 -4.09 -24.07 7.78
CA GLU A 117 -5.19 -24.37 8.71
C GLU A 117 -5.83 -23.09 9.28
N THR A 118 -5.03 -22.04 9.46
CA THR A 118 -5.50 -20.71 9.89
C THR A 118 -5.72 -19.77 8.70
N GLU A 119 -5.75 -20.28 7.48
CA GLU A 119 -5.83 -19.48 6.25
C GLU A 119 -4.73 -18.41 6.17
N PHE A 120 -3.54 -18.76 6.66
CA PHE A 120 -2.37 -17.89 6.77
C PHE A 120 -2.56 -16.66 7.69
N ALA A 121 -3.58 -16.65 8.54
CA ALA A 121 -3.73 -15.65 9.59
C ALA A 121 -2.75 -15.89 10.76
N LEU A 122 -2.34 -14.80 11.41
CA LEU A 122 -1.52 -14.81 12.61
C LEU A 122 -2.19 -15.61 13.73
N PHE A 123 -1.48 -16.62 14.25
CA PHE A 123 -2.00 -17.46 15.32
C PHE A 123 -1.65 -16.88 16.71
N PRO A 124 -2.64 -16.48 17.54
CA PRO A 124 -2.39 -15.78 18.80
C PRO A 124 -1.56 -16.57 19.82
N ALA A 125 -1.73 -17.89 19.87
CA ALA A 125 -0.95 -18.74 20.78
C ALA A 125 0.53 -18.74 20.40
N LEU A 126 0.85 -18.81 19.10
CA LEU A 126 2.23 -18.78 18.63
C LEU A 126 2.88 -17.40 18.82
N LEU A 127 2.10 -16.32 18.64
CA LEU A 127 2.53 -14.97 19.01
C LEU A 127 2.91 -14.92 20.49
N ARG A 128 2.04 -15.43 21.38
CA ARG A 128 2.29 -15.46 22.82
C ARG A 128 3.53 -16.28 23.17
N GLU A 129 3.69 -17.47 22.60
CA GLU A 129 4.89 -18.31 22.79
C GLU A 129 6.16 -17.56 22.38
N THR A 130 6.14 -16.90 21.22
CA THR A 130 7.29 -16.11 20.73
C THR A 130 7.63 -14.97 21.68
N VAL A 131 6.60 -14.24 22.15
CA VAL A 131 6.77 -13.12 23.08
C VAL A 131 7.32 -13.60 24.43
N VAL A 132 6.82 -14.72 24.97
CA VAL A 132 7.33 -15.32 26.21
C VAL A 132 8.79 -15.74 26.06
N ALA A 133 9.13 -16.43 24.96
CA ALA A 133 10.50 -16.83 24.69
C ALA A 133 11.46 -15.63 24.57
N ASP A 134 11.01 -14.53 23.95
CA ASP A 134 11.79 -13.30 23.86
C ASP A 134 12.00 -12.66 25.26
N VAL A 135 10.98 -12.65 26.12
CA VAL A 135 11.12 -12.18 27.51
C VAL A 135 12.09 -13.05 28.32
N GLU A 136 12.00 -14.38 28.18
CA GLU A 136 12.92 -15.33 28.83
C GLU A 136 14.37 -15.13 28.34
N ALA A 137 14.55 -14.81 27.06
CA ALA A 137 15.83 -14.43 26.47
C ALA A 137 16.30 -13.01 26.85
N ARG A 138 15.59 -12.32 27.76
CA ARG A 138 15.84 -10.94 28.21
C ARG A 138 15.74 -9.90 27.09
N LEU A 139 14.98 -10.19 26.04
CA LEU A 139 14.58 -9.22 25.03
C LEU A 139 13.32 -8.47 25.49
N VAL A 140 13.09 -7.29 24.91
CA VAL A 140 11.92 -6.47 25.20
C VAL A 140 11.00 -6.50 23.98
N PRO A 141 9.86 -7.21 24.05
CA PRO A 141 8.84 -7.13 23.01
C PRO A 141 8.32 -5.70 22.90
N LEU A 142 8.41 -5.10 21.71
CA LEU A 142 8.15 -3.67 21.52
C LEU A 142 6.91 -3.41 20.66
N PHE A 143 6.74 -4.18 19.60
CA PHE A 143 5.80 -3.87 18.52
C PHE A 143 5.27 -5.14 17.88
N VAL A 144 3.97 -5.16 17.61
CA VAL A 144 3.29 -6.19 16.82
C VAL A 144 2.47 -5.52 15.72
N CYS A 145 2.60 -6.04 14.49
CA CYS A 145 1.76 -5.65 13.36
C CYS A 145 0.73 -6.74 13.10
N ALA A 146 -0.55 -6.40 13.18
CA ALA A 146 -1.64 -7.25 12.73
C ALA A 146 -2.17 -6.72 11.39
N THR A 147 -2.51 -7.62 10.48
CA THR A 147 -2.91 -7.28 9.11
C THR A 147 -4.33 -7.74 8.83
N VAL A 148 -5.16 -6.83 8.32
CA VAL A 148 -6.50 -7.10 7.77
C VAL A 148 -6.42 -6.97 6.26
N GLY A 149 -6.13 -8.11 5.59
CA GLY A 149 -5.93 -8.18 4.15
C GLY A 149 -4.46 -8.19 3.78
N THR A 150 -3.76 -9.29 4.05
CA THR A 150 -2.35 -9.46 3.62
C THR A 150 -2.18 -9.34 2.11
N THR A 151 -1.00 -8.93 1.66
CA THR A 151 -0.78 -8.65 0.23
C THR A 151 -0.89 -9.88 -0.65
N SER A 152 -0.40 -11.03 -0.20
CA SER A 152 -0.33 -12.24 -1.03
C SER A 152 -1.69 -12.93 -1.20
N MET A 153 -2.48 -13.00 -0.11
CA MET A 153 -3.66 -13.86 -0.04
C MET A 153 -4.87 -13.20 0.60
N THR A 154 -4.76 -11.93 0.99
CA THR A 154 -5.79 -11.21 1.77
C THR A 154 -6.20 -11.92 3.06
N ALA A 155 -5.26 -12.61 3.70
CA ALA A 155 -5.47 -13.20 5.03
C ALA A 155 -5.81 -12.09 6.04
N VAL A 156 -6.57 -12.45 7.08
CA VAL A 156 -7.03 -11.50 8.10
C VAL A 156 -6.67 -12.03 9.48
N ASP A 157 -5.85 -11.27 10.19
CA ASP A 157 -5.43 -11.59 11.54
C ASP A 157 -6.57 -11.36 12.55
N PRO A 158 -6.68 -12.22 13.58
CA PRO A 158 -7.70 -12.08 14.62
C PRO A 158 -7.34 -10.94 15.58
N LEU A 159 -7.78 -9.71 15.25
CA LEU A 159 -7.38 -8.50 15.96
C LEU A 159 -7.62 -8.52 17.48
N LYS A 160 -8.77 -9.04 17.92
CA LYS A 160 -9.13 -9.09 19.35
C LYS A 160 -8.15 -9.99 20.13
N PRO A 161 -8.00 -11.29 19.79
CA PRO A 161 -6.99 -12.14 20.42
C PRO A 161 -5.55 -11.59 20.36
N VAL A 162 -5.17 -10.96 19.26
CA VAL A 162 -3.83 -10.34 19.13
C VAL A 162 -3.69 -9.14 20.07
N ALA A 163 -4.73 -8.32 20.21
CA ALA A 163 -4.75 -7.23 21.17
C ALA A 163 -4.72 -7.72 22.62
N ASP A 164 -5.36 -8.84 22.93
CA ASP A 164 -5.30 -9.45 24.27
C ASP A 164 -3.86 -9.85 24.62
N VAL A 165 -3.14 -10.50 23.70
CA VAL A 165 -1.71 -10.83 23.88
C VAL A 165 -0.86 -9.56 24.05
N ALA A 166 -1.11 -8.52 23.25
CA ALA A 166 -0.41 -7.24 23.37
C ALA A 166 -0.76 -6.44 24.64
N GLY A 167 -1.86 -6.78 25.32
CA GLY A 167 -2.28 -6.19 26.59
C GLY A 167 -1.59 -6.82 27.79
N GLU A 168 -1.19 -8.09 27.70
CA GLU A 168 -0.50 -8.80 28.78
C GLU A 168 0.95 -8.37 28.96
N ILE A 169 1.65 -8.17 27.85
CA ILE A 169 3.01 -7.63 27.81
C ILE A 169 2.92 -6.33 27.01
N PRO A 170 3.25 -5.17 27.60
CA PRO A 170 2.95 -3.87 27.03
C PRO A 170 3.71 -3.66 25.72
N MET A 171 3.04 -3.96 24.60
CA MET A 171 3.55 -3.83 23.25
C MET A 171 2.70 -2.84 22.46
N TRP A 172 3.31 -2.18 21.48
CA TRP A 172 2.57 -1.38 20.52
C TRP A 172 1.88 -2.30 19.49
N LEU A 173 0.55 -2.29 19.45
CA LEU A 173 -0.22 -2.93 18.38
C LEU A 173 -0.49 -1.93 17.26
N HIS A 174 0.01 -2.22 16.06
CA HIS A 174 -0.36 -1.56 14.83
C HIS A 174 -1.27 -2.46 14.00
N VAL A 175 -2.34 -1.91 13.44
CA VAL A 175 -3.23 -2.62 12.53
C VAL A 175 -3.12 -2.01 11.14
N GLU A 176 -2.67 -2.81 10.18
CA GLU A 176 -2.70 -2.49 8.76
C GLU A 176 -4.01 -3.02 8.16
N ALA A 177 -4.75 -2.19 7.43
CA ALA A 177 -6.03 -2.60 6.86
C ALA A 177 -6.34 -1.91 5.53
N GLY A 178 -7.18 -2.55 4.71
CA GLY A 178 -7.69 -2.01 3.45
C GLY A 178 -9.04 -1.28 3.58
N SER A 179 -9.42 -0.53 2.54
CA SER A 179 -10.62 0.35 2.53
C SER A 179 -11.96 -0.37 2.61
N ALA A 180 -12.02 -1.70 2.48
CA ALA A 180 -13.25 -2.48 2.48
C ALA A 180 -14.14 -2.24 3.73
N CYS A 181 -13.53 -1.95 4.88
CA CYS A 181 -14.23 -1.75 6.15
C CYS A 181 -15.14 -0.49 6.18
N ILE A 182 -15.15 0.35 5.15
CA ILE A 182 -16.18 1.41 5.07
C ILE A 182 -17.58 0.82 4.89
N CYS A 183 -17.69 -0.39 4.33
CA CYS A 183 -18.93 -1.13 4.15
C CYS A 183 -19.33 -1.85 5.45
N PRO A 184 -20.57 -1.70 5.94
CA PRO A 184 -21.03 -2.31 7.20
C PRO A 184 -20.81 -3.83 7.29
N GLU A 185 -20.96 -4.55 6.18
CA GLU A 185 -20.79 -6.00 6.11
C GLU A 185 -19.34 -6.47 6.34
N PHE A 186 -18.33 -5.64 6.06
CA PHE A 186 -16.90 -5.93 6.32
C PHE A 186 -16.39 -5.30 7.61
N ARG A 187 -17.26 -4.57 8.30
CA ARG A 187 -16.92 -3.75 9.47
C ARG A 187 -16.60 -4.57 10.72
N HIS A 188 -16.93 -5.86 10.71
CA HIS A 188 -16.56 -6.84 11.73
C HIS A 188 -15.05 -7.14 11.76
N TYR A 189 -14.33 -6.89 10.67
CA TYR A 189 -12.88 -7.09 10.61
C TYR A 189 -12.08 -5.99 11.31
N LEU A 190 -12.58 -4.75 11.34
CA LEU A 190 -11.88 -3.65 11.96
C LEU A 190 -12.86 -2.61 12.49
N ASP A 191 -12.66 -2.20 13.75
CA ASP A 191 -13.49 -1.18 14.40
C ASP A 191 -13.19 0.28 13.98
N ALA A 192 -12.68 0.51 12.76
CA ALA A 192 -12.19 1.81 12.29
C ALA A 192 -13.03 2.40 11.15
N THR A 193 -12.92 3.71 10.98
CA THR A 193 -13.70 4.46 10.00
C THR A 193 -13.11 4.36 8.60
N TRP A 194 -11.83 4.69 8.34
CA TRP A 194 -11.22 4.71 6.98
C TRP A 194 -9.74 4.26 6.95
N CYS A 195 -9.37 3.41 5.98
CA CYS A 195 -8.15 2.59 6.03
C CYS A 195 -6.92 3.06 5.22
N CYS A 196 -6.91 4.27 4.64
CA CYS A 196 -5.69 4.83 4.02
C CYS A 196 -5.06 5.96 4.85
N CYS A 197 -5.42 6.04 6.13
CA CYS A 197 -5.03 7.10 7.04
C CYS A 197 -4.43 6.48 8.30
N LEU A 198 -3.30 7.02 8.76
CA LEU A 198 -2.75 6.67 10.06
C LEU A 198 -3.62 7.29 11.15
N TRP A 199 -4.23 6.44 11.97
CA TRP A 199 -4.93 6.83 13.18
C TRP A 199 -4.14 6.34 14.38
N VAL A 200 -3.93 7.22 15.37
CA VAL A 200 -3.19 6.89 16.58
C VAL A 200 -4.03 7.26 17.80
N GLN A 201 -4.22 6.29 18.70
CA GLN A 201 -5.00 6.51 19.92
C GLN A 201 -4.35 7.54 20.86
N LYS A 202 -3.02 7.49 20.99
CA LYS A 202 -2.22 8.42 21.80
C LYS A 202 -1.26 9.21 20.92
N SER A 203 -1.76 10.28 20.30
CA SER A 203 -0.98 11.15 19.40
C SER A 203 0.26 11.75 20.05
N CYS A 204 0.23 11.99 21.36
CA CYS A 204 1.37 12.54 22.12
C CYS A 204 2.63 11.68 22.06
N LEU A 205 2.49 10.35 21.91
CA LEU A 205 3.63 9.43 21.78
C LEU A 205 4.29 9.57 20.41
N LEU A 206 3.50 9.69 19.35
CA LEU A 206 4.00 9.91 17.99
C LEU A 206 4.69 11.26 17.89
N VAL A 207 4.05 12.31 18.41
CA VAL A 207 4.65 13.66 18.47
C VAL A 207 5.95 13.63 19.28
N LYS A 208 6.00 13.01 20.46
CA LYS A 208 7.26 12.91 21.22
C LYS A 208 8.37 12.19 20.45
N ALA A 209 8.02 11.16 19.67
CA ALA A 209 8.99 10.37 18.92
C ALA A 209 9.55 11.11 17.69
N LEU A 210 8.72 11.92 17.03
CA LEU A 210 9.06 12.57 15.75
C LEU A 210 9.35 14.06 15.87
N ARG A 211 8.95 14.71 16.98
CA ARG A 211 9.07 16.15 17.15
C ARG A 211 10.52 16.57 17.16
N VAL A 212 10.83 17.44 16.23
CA VAL A 212 12.06 18.21 16.19
C VAL A 212 11.64 19.67 16.35
N LYS A 213 12.06 20.32 17.44
CA LYS A 213 11.82 21.76 17.67
C LYS A 213 13.07 22.57 17.35
N PRO A 214 13.38 22.82 16.07
CA PRO A 214 14.42 23.77 15.77
C PRO A 214 13.91 25.19 16.07
N GLU A 215 14.80 26.06 16.53
CA GLU A 215 14.43 27.41 16.99
C GLU A 215 13.70 28.25 15.92
N TYR A 216 14.00 28.00 14.64
CA TYR A 216 13.42 28.72 13.50
C TYR A 216 11.98 28.31 13.14
N LEU A 217 11.45 27.19 13.68
CA LEU A 217 10.05 26.78 13.48
C LEU A 217 9.14 27.25 14.61
N ARG A 218 9.68 27.91 15.64
CA ARG A 218 8.86 28.43 16.74
C ARG A 218 8.00 29.58 16.26
N ASN A 219 6.72 29.49 16.57
CA ASN A 219 5.77 30.56 16.36
C ASN A 219 4.81 30.61 17.56
N GLY A 220 4.29 31.81 17.87
CA GLY A 220 3.44 32.02 19.04
C GLY A 220 2.21 31.09 19.13
N PRO A 221 1.50 30.77 18.02
CA PRO A 221 0.42 29.78 18.02
C PRO A 221 0.85 28.35 18.41
N SER A 222 2.02 27.89 17.94
CA SER A 222 2.57 26.57 18.24
C SER A 222 3.08 26.46 19.68
N GLU A 223 3.59 27.56 20.22
CA GLU A 223 3.98 27.64 21.64
C GLU A 223 2.77 27.62 22.59
N ARG A 224 1.61 28.09 22.12
CA ARG A 224 0.35 28.07 22.86
C ARG A 224 -0.47 26.79 22.64
N GLU A 225 0.06 25.82 21.89
CA GLU A 225 -0.59 24.55 21.52
C GLU A 225 -2.01 24.70 20.93
N LEU A 226 -2.28 25.83 20.28
CA LEU A 226 -3.59 26.15 19.71
C LEU A 226 -3.85 25.44 18.36
N VAL A 227 -2.79 24.88 17.74
CA VAL A 227 -2.83 24.30 16.40
C VAL A 227 -2.04 22.98 16.37
N VAL A 228 -2.55 21.98 15.65
CA VAL A 228 -1.84 20.72 15.40
C VAL A 228 -0.82 20.91 14.28
N GLU A 229 0.46 20.76 14.61
CA GLU A 229 1.53 20.79 13.63
C GLU A 229 1.78 19.39 13.06
N TYR A 230 1.30 19.14 11.84
CA TYR A 230 1.48 17.84 11.18
C TYR A 230 2.93 17.50 10.82
N ILE A 231 3.87 18.44 10.96
CA ILE A 231 5.31 18.16 10.83
C ILE A 231 5.78 17.16 11.90
N ASP A 232 5.23 17.26 13.12
CA ASP A 232 5.54 16.37 14.24
C ASP A 232 4.86 14.99 14.11
N TRP A 233 4.17 14.72 12.98
CA TRP A 233 3.43 13.49 12.70
C TRP A 233 4.01 12.70 11.52
N GLN A 234 5.11 13.16 10.93
CA GLN A 234 5.75 12.53 9.78
C GLN A 234 7.27 12.73 9.81
N VAL A 235 8.00 11.97 8.98
CA VAL A 235 9.47 12.07 8.90
C VAL A 235 9.92 13.34 8.16
N GLY A 236 9.18 13.73 7.11
CA GLY A 236 9.54 14.87 6.27
C GLY A 236 9.08 16.20 6.87
N THR A 237 9.82 17.28 6.64
CA THR A 237 9.41 18.62 7.07
C THR A 237 8.30 19.20 6.20
N GLY A 238 8.28 18.88 4.91
CA GLY A 238 7.32 19.38 3.94
C GLY A 238 6.16 18.41 3.69
N ARG A 239 4.96 18.95 3.51
CA ARG A 239 3.77 18.15 3.17
C ARG A 239 2.97 18.81 2.05
N GLN A 240 2.54 17.97 1.08
CA GLN A 240 1.53 18.33 0.09
C GLN A 240 0.13 18.34 0.71
N PHE A 241 -0.82 19.04 0.09
CA PHE A 241 -2.20 19.15 0.60
C PHE A 241 -3.07 17.91 0.33
N LYS A 242 -2.61 16.73 0.78
CA LYS A 242 -3.25 15.42 0.51
C LYS A 242 -4.69 15.30 1.05
N SER A 243 -5.06 16.05 2.08
CA SER A 243 -6.41 16.01 2.64
C SER A 243 -7.47 16.57 1.68
N LEU A 244 -7.10 17.50 0.80
CA LEU A 244 -8.03 18.08 -0.17
C LEU A 244 -8.46 17.02 -1.20
N GLN A 245 -7.51 16.19 -1.65
CA GLN A 245 -7.78 15.06 -2.53
C GLN A 245 -8.81 14.10 -1.93
N LEU A 246 -8.61 13.68 -0.67
CA LEU A 246 -9.54 12.79 0.02
C LEU A 246 -10.92 13.46 0.23
N TRP A 247 -10.93 14.72 0.66
CA TRP A 247 -12.15 15.48 0.90
C TRP A 247 -13.01 15.62 -0.36
N SER A 248 -12.39 15.90 -1.51
CA SER A 248 -13.11 16.02 -2.78
C SER A 248 -13.71 14.69 -3.23
N VAL A 249 -12.98 13.58 -3.13
CA VAL A 249 -13.53 12.24 -3.42
C VAL A 249 -14.78 11.96 -2.55
N LEU A 250 -14.70 12.25 -1.25
CA LEU A 250 -15.82 12.06 -0.34
C LEU A 250 -17.02 12.92 -0.71
N ARG A 251 -16.81 14.18 -1.13
CA ARG A 251 -17.90 15.10 -1.50
C ARG A 251 -18.47 14.84 -2.88
N SER A 252 -17.65 14.50 -3.85
CA SER A 252 -18.07 14.25 -5.23
C SER A 252 -18.84 12.94 -5.38
N TYR A 253 -18.41 11.88 -4.68
CA TYR A 253 -19.05 10.57 -4.80
C TYR A 253 -19.98 10.26 -3.64
N GLY A 254 -19.67 10.70 -2.41
CA GLY A 254 -20.43 10.32 -1.23
C GLY A 254 -20.15 8.88 -0.77
N ILE A 255 -20.41 8.61 0.52
CA ILE A 255 -20.12 7.32 1.15
C ILE A 255 -20.88 6.14 0.52
N ALA A 256 -22.11 6.37 0.03
CA ALA A 256 -22.94 5.34 -0.58
C ALA A 256 -22.32 4.79 -1.87
N ASN A 257 -21.85 5.67 -2.76
CA ASN A 257 -21.24 5.26 -4.02
C ASN A 257 -19.85 4.64 -3.82
N LEU A 258 -19.09 5.10 -2.83
CA LEU A 258 -17.81 4.47 -2.47
C LEU A 258 -18.01 3.04 -1.97
N ARG A 259 -19.05 2.80 -1.14
CA ARG A 259 -19.43 1.46 -0.70
C ARG A 259 -19.86 0.59 -1.88
N GLU A 260 -20.66 1.14 -2.78
CA GLU A 260 -21.12 0.41 -3.96
C GLU A 260 -19.98 0.03 -4.90
N HIS A 261 -18.99 0.91 -5.07
CA HIS A 261 -17.79 0.60 -5.84
C HIS A 261 -17.04 -0.60 -5.25
N ILE A 262 -16.81 -0.61 -3.94
CA ILE A 262 -16.17 -1.76 -3.25
C ILE A 262 -17.00 -3.03 -3.43
N ARG A 263 -18.33 -2.95 -3.30
CA ARG A 263 -19.22 -4.11 -3.50
C ARG A 263 -19.17 -4.63 -4.93
N SER A 264 -19.09 -3.74 -5.90
CA SER A 264 -18.95 -4.10 -7.31
C SER A 264 -17.66 -4.91 -7.55
N ASP A 265 -16.53 -4.43 -7.03
CA ASP A 265 -15.24 -5.13 -7.14
C ASP A 265 -15.27 -6.51 -6.48
N ILE A 266 -15.85 -6.59 -5.28
CA ILE A 266 -16.01 -7.86 -4.55
C ILE A 266 -16.97 -8.81 -5.28
N SER A 267 -18.04 -8.28 -5.89
CA SER A 267 -18.98 -9.06 -6.69
C SER A 267 -18.32 -9.65 -7.94
N MET A 268 -17.50 -8.86 -8.65
CA MET A 268 -16.73 -9.35 -9.79
C MET A 268 -15.74 -10.45 -9.38
N ALA A 269 -15.02 -10.25 -8.27
CA ALA A 269 -14.12 -11.27 -7.74
C ALA A 269 -14.87 -12.57 -7.36
N ARG A 270 -16.06 -12.46 -6.75
CA ARG A 270 -16.92 -13.61 -6.44
C ARG A 270 -17.39 -14.34 -7.70
N MET A 271 -17.73 -13.61 -8.76
CA MET A 271 -18.10 -14.21 -10.04
C MET A 271 -16.92 -14.98 -10.65
N PHE A 272 -15.72 -14.39 -10.63
CA PHE A 272 -14.51 -15.04 -11.11
C PHE A 272 -14.16 -16.29 -10.29
N GLU A 273 -14.25 -16.22 -8.96
CA GLU A 273 -14.12 -17.38 -8.08
C GLU A 273 -15.08 -18.52 -8.49
N GLY A 274 -16.33 -18.19 -8.82
CA GLY A 274 -17.30 -19.15 -9.35
C GLY A 274 -16.89 -19.80 -10.67
N PHE A 275 -16.28 -19.05 -11.58
CA PHE A 275 -15.74 -19.60 -12.83
C PHE A 275 -14.52 -20.51 -12.60
N VAL A 276 -13.66 -20.16 -11.65
CA VAL A 276 -12.52 -21.01 -11.28
C VAL A 276 -12.99 -22.32 -10.65
N MET A 277 -13.99 -22.26 -9.77
CA MET A 277 -14.54 -23.43 -9.09
C MET A 277 -15.34 -24.35 -10.01
N SER A 278 -15.92 -23.83 -11.10
CA SER A 278 -16.68 -24.64 -12.07
C SER A 278 -15.78 -25.45 -13.01
N ASP A 279 -14.51 -25.07 -13.14
CA ASP A 279 -13.54 -25.78 -13.97
C ASP A 279 -12.66 -26.73 -13.12
N PRO A 280 -12.75 -28.05 -13.33
CA PRO A 280 -12.01 -29.03 -12.52
C PRO A 280 -10.49 -28.96 -12.69
N ARG A 281 -9.99 -28.25 -13.72
CA ARG A 281 -8.55 -28.05 -13.93
C ARG A 281 -7.95 -27.07 -12.94
N PHE A 282 -8.77 -26.26 -12.28
CA PHE A 282 -8.31 -25.26 -11.33
C PHE A 282 -8.70 -25.61 -9.90
N GLU A 283 -8.01 -24.97 -8.96
CA GLU A 283 -8.41 -24.96 -7.56
C GLU A 283 -8.15 -23.60 -6.93
N VAL A 284 -9.08 -23.20 -6.08
CA VAL A 284 -8.95 -22.01 -5.22
C VAL A 284 -8.14 -22.42 -3.99
N ILE A 285 -7.07 -21.68 -3.69
CA ILE A 285 -6.08 -22.04 -2.67
C ILE A 285 -6.44 -21.51 -1.29
N THR A 286 -6.99 -20.30 -1.23
CA THR A 286 -7.43 -19.65 0.00
C THR A 286 -8.82 -19.07 -0.21
N PRO A 287 -9.66 -19.02 0.82
CA PRO A 287 -11.00 -18.45 0.69
C PRO A 287 -10.92 -16.95 0.36
N ARG A 288 -11.77 -16.51 -0.57
CA ARG A 288 -11.86 -15.11 -0.97
C ARG A 288 -12.54 -14.28 0.12
N ARG A 289 -11.79 -13.36 0.74
CA ARG A 289 -12.32 -12.42 1.75
C ARG A 289 -12.75 -11.08 1.16
N PHE A 290 -11.98 -10.55 0.19
CA PHE A 290 -12.25 -9.28 -0.48
C PHE A 290 -12.33 -9.46 -2.00
N ALA A 291 -11.66 -8.62 -2.78
CA ALA A 291 -11.66 -8.64 -4.25
C ALA A 291 -10.47 -9.42 -4.86
N LEU A 292 -9.67 -10.14 -4.06
CA LEU A 292 -8.56 -10.97 -4.52
C LEU A 292 -8.95 -12.45 -4.49
N VAL A 293 -8.75 -13.16 -5.61
CA VAL A 293 -8.95 -14.61 -5.72
C VAL A 293 -7.60 -15.29 -5.94
N CYS A 294 -7.19 -16.14 -5.01
CA CYS A 294 -5.98 -16.93 -5.12
C CYS A 294 -6.31 -18.32 -5.67
N PHE A 295 -5.86 -18.63 -6.87
CA PHE A 295 -6.11 -19.90 -7.53
C PHE A 295 -4.85 -20.41 -8.22
N ARG A 296 -4.83 -21.69 -8.56
CA ARG A 296 -3.79 -22.30 -9.40
C ARG A 296 -4.39 -23.37 -10.30
N LEU A 297 -3.61 -23.75 -11.32
CA LEU A 297 -3.89 -24.95 -12.09
C LEU A 297 -3.57 -26.18 -11.21
N ARG A 298 -4.50 -27.15 -11.14
CA ARG A 298 -4.23 -28.43 -10.48
C ARG A 298 -3.09 -29.13 -11.21
N GLN A 299 -2.14 -29.65 -10.45
CA GLN A 299 -1.20 -30.62 -11.00
C GLN A 299 -1.98 -31.90 -11.32
N MET A 300 -2.37 -32.07 -12.58
CA MET A 300 -2.78 -33.38 -13.09
C MET A 300 -1.59 -34.31 -12.92
N GLY A 301 -1.79 -35.45 -12.25
CA GLY A 301 -0.72 -36.38 -11.90
C GLY A 301 0.15 -36.74 -13.10
N TRP A 302 1.29 -36.07 -13.23
CA TRP A 302 2.40 -36.62 -13.97
C TRP A 302 2.88 -37.80 -13.14
N VAL A 303 2.62 -39.01 -13.63
CA VAL A 303 3.31 -40.21 -13.17
C VAL A 303 4.79 -39.85 -13.07
N GLN A 304 5.37 -39.97 -11.87
CA GLN A 304 6.81 -39.89 -11.65
C GLN A 304 7.49 -41.03 -12.41
N SER A 305 7.65 -40.91 -13.72
CA SER A 305 8.63 -41.66 -14.48
C SER A 305 9.51 -40.65 -15.20
N MET A 306 10.74 -40.54 -14.71
CA MET A 306 11.86 -39.75 -15.25
C MET A 306 11.79 -38.23 -15.06
N TRP A 307 12.05 -37.76 -13.84
CA TRP A 307 12.77 -36.50 -13.63
C TRP A 307 13.67 -36.62 -12.40
N THR A 308 14.97 -36.77 -12.64
CA THR A 308 16.01 -36.51 -11.63
C THR A 308 16.08 -35.00 -11.37
N PRO A 309 16.20 -34.55 -10.12
CA PRO A 309 16.19 -33.13 -9.80
C PRO A 309 17.54 -32.50 -10.17
N SER A 310 17.55 -31.62 -11.16
CA SER A 310 18.60 -30.62 -11.31
C SER A 310 17.99 -29.22 -11.30
N THR A 311 18.24 -28.54 -10.18
CA THR A 311 18.26 -27.07 -9.98
C THR A 311 16.96 -26.30 -10.24
N GLY A 312 16.47 -25.68 -9.17
CA GLY A 312 15.20 -24.98 -9.12
C GLY A 312 15.17 -23.65 -9.88
N SER A 313 13.99 -23.35 -10.39
CA SER A 313 13.55 -22.01 -10.78
C SER A 313 12.03 -22.01 -10.68
N CYS A 314 11.50 -21.46 -9.58
CA CYS A 314 10.07 -21.22 -9.43
C CYS A 314 9.72 -20.01 -10.30
N TRP A 315 8.99 -20.24 -11.40
CA TRP A 315 8.48 -19.19 -12.26
C TRP A 315 7.17 -18.66 -11.68
N ILE A 316 7.18 -17.42 -11.22
CA ILE A 316 5.97 -16.62 -10.94
C ILE A 316 5.60 -15.96 -12.27
N GLY A 317 4.43 -16.30 -12.80
CA GLY A 317 3.79 -15.62 -13.93
C GLY A 317 2.68 -14.69 -13.45
#